data_AF-A0A7C4IP25-F1
#
_entry.id   AF-A0A7C4IP25-F1
#
_cell.length_a   1.000
_cell.length_b   1.000
_cell.length_c   1.000
_cell.angle_alpha   90.00
_cell.angle_beta   90.00
_cell.angle_gamma   90.00
#
_symmetry.space_group_name_H-M   'P 1'
#
loop_
_entity.id
_entity.type
_entity.pdbx_description
1 polymer ?
#
loop_
_entity_poly.entity_id
_entity_poly.type
_entity_poly.pdbx_seq_one_letter_code
_entity_poly.pdbx_strand_id
1 'polypeptide(L)' 'MISLIIDGRKVSVRKLSTVLDAARKLDIKIPTLCHHPALSPYGGCRLCLVEIKGSPKP' A
#
# COMPACT_ATOMS: atom_id res chain seq x y z
N MET A 1 -15.09 -7.15 -2.75
CA MET A 1 -14.32 -6.11 -2.03
C MET A 1 -13.61 -6.78 -0.86
N ILE A 2 -12.44 -6.28 -0.46
CA ILE A 2 -11.68 -6.77 0.69
C ILE A 2 -11.58 -5.63 1.69
N SER A 3 -11.88 -5.91 2.95
CA SER A 3 -11.76 -4.95 4.05
C SER A 3 -10.52 -5.24 4.86
N LEU A 4 -9.73 -4.21 5.15
CA LEU A 4 -8.53 -4.28 5.99
C LEU A 4 -8.41 -3.05 6.89
N ILE A 5 -7.43 -3.08 7.79
CA ILE A 5 -7.14 -2.00 8.73
C ILE A 5 -5.73 -1.49 8.44
N ILE A 6 -5.58 -0.17 8.26
CA ILE A 6 -4.30 0.52 8.14
C ILE A 6 -4.27 1.60 9.22
N ASP A 7 -3.26 1.59 10.09
CA ASP A 7 -3.11 2.56 11.19
C ASP A 7 -4.38 2.74 12.05
N GLY A 8 -5.06 1.63 12.34
CA GLY A 8 -6.32 1.61 13.11
C GLY A 8 -7.57 2.03 12.31
N ARG A 9 -7.42 2.49 11.07
CA ARG A 9 -8.53 2.92 10.20
C ARG A 9 -8.98 1.79 9.27
N LYS A 10 -10.29 1.55 9.19
CA LYS A 10 -10.87 0.55 8.28
C LYS A 10 -10.93 1.12 6.85
N VAL A 11 -10.54 0.31 5.87
CA VAL A 11 -10.65 0.64 4.44
C VAL A 11 -11.14 -0.56 3.65
N SER A 12 -11.92 -0.31 2.60
CA SER A 12 -12.38 -1.33 1.66
C SER A 12 -11.80 -1.08 0.26
N VAL A 13 -11.18 -2.12 -0.30
CA VAL A 13 -10.51 -2.08 -1.60
C VAL A 13 -11.01 -3.18 -2.53
N ARG A 14 -10.73 -3.03 -3.84
CA ARG A 14 -10.99 -4.10 -4.79
C ARG A 14 -9.98 -5.23 -4.55
N LYS A 15 -10.36 -6.45 -4.91
CA LYS A 15 -9.40 -7.56 -4.92
C LYS A 15 -8.27 -7.18 -5.88
N LEU A 16 -7.03 -7.56 -5.54
CA LEU A 16 -5.80 -7.24 -6.30
C LEU A 16 -5.33 -5.78 -6.21
N SER A 17 -5.93 -4.92 -5.38
CA SER A 17 -5.33 -3.62 -5.05
C SER A 17 -4.05 -3.78 -4.23
N THR A 18 -3.09 -2.85 -4.39
CA THR A 18 -1.87 -2.84 -3.60
C THR A 18 -2.09 -2.20 -2.22
N VAL A 19 -1.18 -2.42 -1.28
CA VAL A 19 -1.19 -1.73 0.03
C VAL A 19 -1.06 -0.21 -0.16
N LEU A 20 -0.28 0.23 -1.16
CA LEU A 20 -0.12 1.64 -1.52
C LEU A 20 -1.45 2.27 -1.97
N ASP A 21 -2.25 1.55 -2.76
CA ASP A 21 -3.58 2.02 -3.18
C ASP A 21 -4.55 2.14 -2.00
N ALA A 22 -4.48 1.19 -1.06
CA ALA A 22 -5.29 1.20 0.15
C ALA A 22 -4.94 2.37 1.08
N ALA A 23 -3.64 2.66 1.24
CA ALA A 23 -3.16 3.79 2.03
C ALA A 23 -3.59 5.14 1.43
N ARG A 24 -3.50 5.29 0.09
CA ARG A 24 -3.95 6.51 -0.60
C ARG A 24 -5.43 6.81 -0.42
N LYS A 25 -6.29 5.79 -0.35
CA LYS A 25 -7.73 5.97 -0.05
C LYS A 25 -8.01 6.53 1.34
N LEU A 26 -7.06 6.44 2.25
CA LEU A 26 -7.14 6.98 3.61
C LEU A 26 -6.35 8.28 3.76
N ASP A 27 -5.90 8.87 2.64
CA ASP A 27 -5.03 10.05 2.58
C ASP A 27 -3.67 9.87 3.29
N ILE A 28 -3.24 8.62 3.46
CA ILE A 28 -1.92 8.30 4.01
C ILE A 28 -0.89 8.38 2.88
N LYS A 29 -0.02 9.40 2.94
CA LYS A 29 1.03 9.61 1.94
C LYS A 29 2.25 8.75 2.24
N ILE A 30 2.47 7.75 1.40
CA ILE A 30 3.69 6.93 1.39
C ILE A 30 4.58 7.39 0.24
N PRO A 31 5.87 7.71 0.48
CA PRO A 31 6.78 8.18 -0.56
C PRO A 31 7.07 7.08 -1.58
N THR A 32 7.14 7.46 -2.86
CA THR A 32 7.46 6.56 -3.97
C THR A 32 8.28 7.28 -5.02
N LEU A 33 9.34 6.65 -5.52
CA LEU A 33 10.07 7.12 -6.70
C LEU A 33 9.80 6.26 -7.94
N CYS A 34 9.78 4.93 -7.78
CA CYS A 34 9.66 4.00 -8.90
C CYS A 34 8.22 3.56 -9.23
N HIS A 35 7.20 4.11 -8.55
CA HIS A 35 5.81 3.74 -8.78
C HIS A 35 5.07 4.83 -9.54
N HIS A 36 4.44 4.45 -10.64
CA HIS A 36 3.60 5.32 -11.46
C HIS A 36 2.35 4.56 -11.93
N PRO A 37 1.13 5.12 -11.87
CA PRO A 37 -0.11 4.40 -12.19
C PRO A 37 -0.19 3.84 -13.61
N ALA A 38 0.51 4.47 -14.56
CA ALA A 38 0.55 4.05 -15.96
C ALA A 38 1.65 3.01 -16.26
N LEU A 39 2.45 2.61 -15.28
CA LEU A 39 3.57 1.67 -15.44
C LEU A 39 3.37 0.44 -14.56
N SER A 40 3.99 -0.67 -14.96
CA SER A 40 4.03 -1.88 -14.14
C SER A 40 4.81 -1.64 -12.83
N PRO A 41 4.38 -2.22 -11.70
CA PRO A 41 5.11 -2.12 -10.44
C PRO A 41 6.54 -2.68 -10.56
N TYR A 42 7.54 -1.87 -10.18
CA TYR A 42 8.95 -2.26 -10.27
C TYR A 42 9.57 -2.66 -8.92
N GLY A 43 9.33 -1.88 -7.86
CA GLY A 43 9.82 -2.16 -6.51
C GLY A 43 11.29 -1.78 -6.21
N GLY A 44 11.99 -1.12 -7.14
CA GLY A 44 13.43 -0.81 -6.99
C GLY A 44 13.79 0.26 -5.96
N CYS A 45 12.95 1.28 -5.73
CA CYS A 45 13.33 2.39 -4.83
C CYS A 45 13.16 2.09 -3.33
N ARG A 46 12.40 1.05 -2.98
CA ARG A 46 12.11 0.62 -1.59
C ARG A 46 11.59 1.70 -0.62
N LEU A 47 11.18 2.88 -1.10
CA LEU A 47 10.64 3.95 -0.24
C LEU A 47 9.25 3.64 0.33
N CYS A 48 8.46 2.81 -0.36
CA CYS A 48 7.10 2.47 0.05
C CYS A 48 7.02 1.22 0.93
N LEU A 49 8.06 0.94 1.71
CA LEU A 49 8.06 -0.15 2.68
C LEU A 49 7.15 0.17 3.87
N VAL A 50 6.44 -0.85 4.34
CA VAL A 50 5.45 -0.72 5.41
C VAL A 50 5.43 -1.99 6.26
N GLU A 51 5.17 -1.84 7.55
CA GLU A 51 5.05 -2.99 8.43
C GLU A 51 3.66 -3.63 8.32
N ILE A 52 3.64 -4.97 8.25
CA ILE A 52 2.40 -5.74 8.27
C ILE A 52 2.39 -6.56 9.56
N LYS A 53 1.35 -6.40 10.38
CA LYS A 53 1.18 -7.17 11.62
C LYS A 53 1.19 -8.68 11.30
N GLY A 54 2.13 -9.41 11.90
CA GLY A 54 2.32 -10.84 11.68
C GLY A 54 3.26 -11.21 10.52
N SER A 55 3.78 -10.22 9.78
CA SER A 55 4.87 -10.43 8.82
C SER A 55 6.22 -10.27 9.53
N PRO A 56 7.19 -11.19 9.33
CA PRO A 56 8.53 -11.07 9.89
C PRO A 56 9.40 -10.02 9.19
N LYS A 57 8.92 -9.44 8.08
CA LYS A 57 9.61 -8.44 7.28
C LYS A 57 8.68 -7.27 6.91
N PRO A 58 9.21 -6.04 6.84
CA PRO A 58 8.52 -4.89 6.26
C PRO A 58 8.50 -4.93 4.72
#